data_AF-A0A401HRJ0-F1
#
_entry.id   AF-A0A401HRJ0-F1
#
_cell.length_a   1.000
_cell.length_b   1.000
_cell.length_c   1.000
_cell.angle_alpha   90.00
_cell.angle_beta   90.00
_cell.angle_gamma   90.00
#
_symmetry.space_group_name_H-M   'P 1'
#
loop_
_entity.id
_entity.type
_entity.pdbx_description
1 polymer ?
#
loop_
_entity_poly.entity_id
_entity_poly.type
_entity_poly.pdbx_seq_one_letter_code
_entity_poly.pdbx_strand_id
1 'polypeptide(L)'
;MSLFSEGNYEQLDKLKQKANRVLRDGYDIIYEPYEKRVELWNKIKENYEKYKDGECGKFSKDIDNAVRRDFEWALATLAFSFYHNNESFPAIKRYKPKELELVEYILKYNVFELWTVEDLLREISKANRDGTDETLNLLKEYYNNIGKKVDEIIKDYTIKLPIRDYAKTKWNEYKTKMDEAIFRAMKEIDWFSDFITGVDNKIQKLENEIYELRDFIRVEKRRLRDELEREKEIELSKIEEMKEELKRKFEREKEKIRMEIEMEKNRELQERLKKEIECIEKDYMELIEELNEKIKSLESEKTELKEKNEELTNLLKRIRDAKKEGSRFVRTENALSYEEWFIGRLDKKLDEMKNTGVKVENKTFKIISIEEVFDPNNSVELPKNKQIIAVLKEKKLNPFGKRMKVMLRGIFLANRENYKKMGFDVYPISLGKIIEVMENVKDDSFDKIVLLIASPTGFEDEVIKFVNSDDFKMRYLSKKIALALLDVETGNLYYNEVDEYAKAFAPLMSLEFDKEKIERLKKYIDENIFIKKYITLEEAINEVGDERVAKKVFYEYEASGKGKTKYYKGIGFVLLKNN
;
A
#
# COMPACT_ATOMS: atom_id res chain seq x y z
N MET A 1 -47.85 -32.62 -17.89
CA MET A 1 -46.38 -32.53 -18.03
C MET A 1 -45.79 -32.57 -16.63
N SER A 2 -44.88 -33.51 -16.37
CA SER A 2 -44.52 -34.00 -15.02
C SER A 2 -44.01 -32.91 -14.06
N LEU A 3 -44.53 -32.93 -12.83
CA LEU A 3 -44.48 -31.87 -11.81
C LEU A 3 -43.54 -32.18 -10.64
N PHE A 4 -42.66 -33.18 -10.76
CA PHE A 4 -41.72 -33.55 -9.70
C PHE A 4 -40.28 -33.53 -10.22
N SER A 5 -39.47 -32.65 -9.63
CA SER A 5 -38.03 -32.62 -9.81
C SER A 5 -37.42 -33.86 -9.16
N GLU A 6 -37.17 -34.92 -9.93
CA GLU A 6 -36.59 -36.19 -9.48
C GLU A 6 -35.09 -36.05 -9.18
N GLY A 7 -34.74 -35.20 -8.21
CA GLY A 7 -33.39 -35.11 -7.68
C GLY A 7 -33.09 -36.27 -6.72
N ASN A 8 -31.90 -36.86 -6.84
CA ASN A 8 -31.44 -37.93 -5.96
C ASN A 8 -30.84 -37.35 -4.67
N TYR A 9 -31.67 -37.25 -3.62
CA TYR A 9 -31.26 -36.70 -2.32
C TYR A 9 -30.17 -37.52 -1.62
N GLU A 10 -30.17 -38.85 -1.77
CA GLU A 10 -29.15 -39.70 -1.15
C GLU A 10 -27.75 -39.42 -1.75
N GLN A 11 -27.71 -39.21 -3.06
CA GLN A 11 -26.49 -38.83 -3.75
C GLN A 11 -26.06 -37.39 -3.40
N LEU A 12 -27.03 -36.47 -3.27
CA LEU A 12 -26.76 -35.10 -2.84
C LEU A 12 -26.14 -35.06 -1.43
N ASP A 13 -26.65 -35.83 -0.48
CA ASP A 13 -26.10 -35.91 0.87
C ASP A 13 -24.67 -36.45 0.88
N LYS A 14 -24.38 -37.46 0.05
CA LYS A 14 -23.01 -37.98 -0.13
C LYS A 14 -22.07 -36.90 -0.66
N LEU A 15 -22.50 -36.10 -1.63
CA LEU A 15 -21.68 -35.00 -2.16
C LEU A 15 -21.48 -33.87 -1.14
N LYS A 16 -22.52 -33.52 -0.37
CA LYS A 16 -22.49 -32.45 0.63
C LYS A 16 -21.75 -32.80 1.91
N GLN A 17 -21.55 -34.08 2.22
CA GLN A 17 -20.97 -34.52 3.50
C GLN A 17 -19.69 -33.76 3.90
N LYS A 18 -18.77 -33.53 2.94
CA LYS A 18 -17.52 -32.82 3.19
C LYS A 18 -17.71 -31.31 3.32
N ALA A 19 -18.62 -30.72 2.53
CA ALA A 19 -18.97 -29.30 2.65
C ALA A 19 -19.63 -29.03 4.01
N ASN A 20 -20.59 -29.86 4.41
CA ASN A 20 -21.27 -29.74 5.71
C ASN A 20 -20.30 -29.87 6.89
N ARG A 21 -19.26 -30.72 6.77
CA ARG A 21 -18.19 -30.76 7.77
C ARG A 21 -17.53 -29.38 7.90
N VAL A 22 -17.07 -28.78 6.80
CA VAL A 22 -16.40 -27.47 6.83
C VAL A 22 -17.32 -26.38 7.37
N LEU A 23 -18.60 -26.40 7.01
CA LEU A 23 -19.59 -25.45 7.53
C LEU A 23 -19.77 -25.56 9.04
N ARG A 24 -19.76 -26.78 9.58
CA ARG A 24 -19.86 -27.04 11.02
C ARG A 24 -18.58 -26.69 11.76
N ASP A 25 -17.42 -27.02 11.18
CA ASP A 25 -16.12 -26.72 11.77
C ASP A 25 -15.89 -25.18 11.77
N GLY A 26 -16.47 -24.44 10.81
CA GLY A 26 -16.56 -22.98 10.88
C GLY A 26 -15.20 -22.31 10.97
N TYR A 27 -14.96 -21.51 12.03
CA TYR A 27 -13.66 -20.88 12.28
C TYR A 27 -12.59 -21.91 12.64
N ASP A 28 -12.96 -23.04 13.28
CA ASP A 28 -12.01 -24.06 13.71
C ASP A 28 -11.29 -24.74 12.54
N ILE A 29 -11.83 -24.58 11.32
CA ILE A 29 -11.17 -25.05 10.10
C ILE A 29 -9.76 -24.46 9.96
N ILE A 30 -9.47 -23.26 10.49
CA ILE A 30 -8.14 -22.66 10.39
C ILE A 30 -7.08 -23.49 11.13
N TYR A 31 -7.50 -24.26 12.14
CA TYR A 31 -6.64 -25.17 12.90
C TYR A 31 -6.54 -26.55 12.25
N GLU A 32 -7.31 -26.86 11.21
CA GLU A 32 -7.10 -28.11 10.47
C GLU A 32 -5.80 -28.04 9.66
N PRO A 33 -5.03 -29.14 9.58
CA PRO A 33 -3.79 -29.17 8.80
C PRO A 33 -4.00 -28.76 7.34
N TYR A 34 -2.99 -28.11 6.75
CA TYR A 34 -3.06 -27.59 5.38
C TYR A 34 -3.48 -28.67 4.39
N GLU A 35 -2.88 -29.85 4.45
CA GLU A 35 -3.17 -30.99 3.56
C GLU A 35 -4.62 -31.45 3.72
N LYS A 36 -5.15 -31.44 4.94
CA LYS A 36 -6.54 -31.80 5.19
C LYS A 36 -7.47 -30.76 4.59
N ARG A 37 -7.15 -29.47 4.73
CA ARG A 37 -7.90 -28.38 4.10
C ARG A 37 -7.81 -28.41 2.58
N VAL A 38 -6.67 -28.76 2.00
CA VAL A 38 -6.48 -28.94 0.55
C VAL A 38 -7.26 -30.15 0.04
N GLU A 39 -7.21 -31.29 0.75
CA GLU A 39 -8.02 -32.47 0.43
C GLU A 39 -9.51 -32.14 0.48
N LEU A 40 -9.96 -31.45 1.54
CA LEU A 40 -11.33 -30.98 1.68
C LEU A 40 -11.69 -30.04 0.54
N TRP A 41 -10.86 -29.05 0.23
CA TRP A 41 -11.08 -28.13 -0.89
C TRP A 41 -11.22 -28.87 -2.22
N ASN A 42 -10.28 -29.74 -2.56
CA ASN A 42 -10.28 -30.47 -3.82
C ASN A 42 -11.50 -31.39 -3.91
N LYS A 43 -11.85 -32.08 -2.82
CA LYS A 43 -13.00 -32.98 -2.80
C LYS A 43 -14.33 -32.23 -2.85
N ILE A 44 -14.45 -31.12 -2.13
CA ILE A 44 -15.64 -30.26 -2.15
C ILE A 44 -15.79 -29.62 -3.53
N LYS A 45 -14.69 -29.15 -4.14
CA LYS A 45 -14.68 -28.60 -5.50
C LYS A 45 -15.12 -29.65 -6.52
N GLU A 46 -14.54 -30.85 -6.47
CA GLU A 46 -14.94 -31.98 -7.33
C GLU A 46 -16.42 -32.31 -7.15
N ASN A 47 -16.87 -32.50 -5.91
CA ASN A 47 -18.27 -32.79 -5.60
C ASN A 47 -19.21 -31.67 -6.06
N TYR A 48 -18.77 -30.42 -6.00
CA TYR A 48 -19.56 -29.29 -6.45
C TYR A 48 -19.68 -29.24 -7.98
N GLU A 49 -18.62 -29.55 -8.72
CA GLU A 49 -18.70 -29.67 -10.18
C GLU A 49 -19.61 -30.84 -10.58
N LYS A 50 -19.48 -32.02 -9.94
CA LYS A 50 -20.40 -33.16 -10.14
C LYS A 50 -21.87 -32.79 -9.94
N TYR A 51 -22.14 -32.00 -8.91
CA TYR A 51 -23.49 -31.49 -8.67
C TYR A 51 -23.97 -30.58 -9.82
N LYS A 52 -23.13 -29.65 -10.29
CA LYS A 52 -23.45 -28.75 -11.41
C LYS A 52 -23.63 -29.48 -12.74
N ASP A 53 -22.87 -30.55 -12.95
CA ASP A 53 -22.96 -31.42 -14.13
C ASP A 53 -24.24 -32.28 -14.13
N GLY A 54 -25.04 -32.20 -13.06
CA GLY A 54 -26.35 -32.82 -12.98
C GLY A 54 -26.32 -34.27 -12.52
N GLU A 55 -25.22 -34.74 -11.90
CA GLU A 55 -25.11 -36.11 -11.40
C GLU A 55 -26.21 -36.47 -10.39
N CYS A 56 -26.74 -35.49 -9.65
CA CYS A 56 -27.82 -35.67 -8.69
C CYS A 56 -29.23 -35.43 -9.27
N GLY A 57 -29.37 -35.21 -10.58
CA GLY A 57 -30.64 -34.83 -11.21
C GLY A 57 -30.98 -33.34 -11.00
N LYS A 58 -32.24 -32.97 -11.29
CA LYS A 58 -32.72 -31.59 -11.17
C LYS A 58 -33.47 -31.41 -9.85
N PHE A 59 -33.16 -30.36 -9.12
CA PHE A 59 -33.87 -29.94 -7.91
C PHE A 59 -34.68 -28.67 -8.17
N SER A 60 -35.59 -28.34 -7.24
CA SER A 60 -36.23 -27.03 -7.23
C SER A 60 -35.18 -25.92 -7.06
N LYS A 61 -35.53 -24.70 -7.50
CA LYS A 61 -34.63 -23.54 -7.44
C LYS A 61 -34.14 -23.24 -6.03
N ASP A 62 -34.99 -23.42 -5.02
CA ASP A 62 -34.64 -23.13 -3.63
C ASP A 62 -33.60 -24.12 -3.09
N ILE A 63 -33.76 -25.41 -3.42
CA ILE A 63 -32.80 -26.45 -3.05
C ILE A 63 -31.49 -26.24 -3.80
N ASP A 64 -31.53 -25.97 -5.12
CA ASP A 64 -30.33 -25.69 -5.91
C ASP A 64 -29.55 -24.48 -5.38
N ASN A 65 -30.25 -23.39 -5.03
CA ASN A 65 -29.63 -22.22 -4.41
C ASN A 65 -28.97 -22.57 -3.06
N ALA A 66 -29.69 -23.29 -2.18
CA ALA A 66 -29.16 -23.68 -0.87
C ALA A 66 -27.93 -24.60 -1.00
N VAL A 67 -27.95 -25.55 -1.94
CA VAL A 67 -26.82 -26.44 -2.20
C VAL A 67 -25.61 -25.66 -2.72
N ARG A 68 -25.81 -24.80 -3.73
CA ARG A 68 -24.74 -23.95 -4.28
C ARG A 68 -24.15 -23.00 -3.24
N ARG A 69 -25.01 -22.44 -2.40
CA ARG A 69 -24.66 -21.60 -1.26
C ARG A 69 -23.75 -22.34 -0.28
N ASP A 70 -24.16 -23.52 0.15
CA ASP A 70 -23.41 -24.32 1.12
C ASP A 70 -22.05 -24.76 0.56
N PHE A 71 -21.98 -25.19 -0.71
CA PHE A 71 -20.72 -25.54 -1.37
C PHE A 71 -19.79 -24.33 -1.54
N GLU A 72 -20.29 -23.20 -2.06
CA GLU A 72 -19.46 -22.03 -2.32
C GLU A 72 -18.99 -21.38 -1.01
N TRP A 73 -19.81 -21.40 0.06
CA TRP A 73 -19.40 -20.93 1.39
C TRP A 73 -18.38 -21.87 2.03
N ALA A 74 -18.56 -23.19 1.98
CA ALA A 74 -17.56 -24.14 2.47
C ALA A 74 -16.20 -23.96 1.76
N LEU A 75 -16.22 -23.73 0.44
CA LEU A 75 -15.02 -23.36 -0.29
C LEU A 75 -14.48 -22.01 0.20
N ALA A 76 -15.30 -20.97 0.36
CA ALA A 76 -14.83 -19.67 0.80
C ALA A 76 -14.24 -19.68 2.22
N THR A 77 -14.81 -20.46 3.14
CA THR A 77 -14.27 -20.71 4.49
C THR A 77 -12.91 -21.40 4.41
N LEU A 78 -12.73 -22.37 3.52
CA LEU A 78 -11.42 -22.96 3.26
C LEU A 78 -10.46 -21.93 2.64
N ALA A 79 -10.88 -21.14 1.64
CA ALA A 79 -10.06 -20.08 1.05
C ALA A 79 -9.62 -19.05 2.09
N PHE A 80 -10.54 -18.62 2.95
CA PHE A 80 -10.27 -17.75 4.09
C PHE A 80 -9.26 -18.39 5.04
N SER A 81 -9.37 -19.68 5.34
CA SER A 81 -8.41 -20.34 6.22
C SER A 81 -6.98 -20.31 5.67
N PHE A 82 -6.80 -20.47 4.36
CA PHE A 82 -5.49 -20.32 3.73
C PHE A 82 -5.01 -18.87 3.77
N TYR A 83 -5.91 -17.91 3.52
CA TYR A 83 -5.62 -16.49 3.60
C TYR A 83 -5.22 -16.03 5.02
N HIS A 84 -6.00 -16.41 6.02
CA HIS A 84 -5.79 -16.11 7.43
C HIS A 84 -4.45 -16.67 7.93
N ASN A 85 -4.11 -17.89 7.50
CA ASN A 85 -2.85 -18.54 7.88
C ASN A 85 -1.65 -18.09 7.02
N ASN A 86 -1.81 -17.10 6.13
CA ASN A 86 -0.81 -16.65 5.17
C ASN A 86 -0.24 -17.77 4.28
N GLU A 87 -1.03 -18.81 4.01
CA GLU A 87 -0.62 -19.97 3.22
C GLU A 87 -0.89 -19.72 1.73
N SER A 88 0.11 -19.94 0.88
CA SER A 88 -0.05 -19.83 -0.57
C SER A 88 -0.87 -21.01 -1.11
N PHE A 89 -2.14 -20.79 -1.42
CA PHE A 89 -2.98 -21.77 -2.10
C PHE A 89 -3.86 -21.12 -3.18
N PRO A 90 -3.99 -21.72 -4.38
CA PRO A 90 -4.76 -21.13 -5.49
C PRO A 90 -6.22 -20.81 -5.16
N ALA A 91 -6.80 -21.43 -4.12
CA ALA A 91 -8.15 -21.11 -3.63
C ALA A 91 -8.33 -19.62 -3.28
N ILE A 92 -7.30 -18.97 -2.74
CA ILE A 92 -7.37 -17.57 -2.32
C ILE A 92 -7.70 -16.68 -3.53
N LYS A 93 -7.07 -16.96 -4.69
CA LYS A 93 -7.29 -16.23 -5.94
C LYS A 93 -8.69 -16.44 -6.54
N ARG A 94 -9.47 -17.42 -6.06
CA ARG A 94 -10.87 -17.64 -6.50
C ARG A 94 -11.82 -16.56 -5.95
N TYR A 95 -11.42 -15.88 -4.88
CA TYR A 95 -12.26 -14.92 -4.17
C TYR A 95 -11.59 -13.55 -4.13
N LYS A 96 -12.40 -12.50 -4.18
CA LYS A 96 -11.90 -11.12 -4.03
C LYS A 96 -11.55 -10.86 -2.55
N PRO A 97 -10.67 -9.90 -2.24
CA PRO A 97 -10.36 -9.53 -0.85
C PRO A 97 -11.60 -9.22 -0.01
N LYS A 98 -12.58 -8.49 -0.58
CA LYS A 98 -13.87 -8.21 0.08
C LYS A 98 -14.71 -9.46 0.39
N GLU A 99 -14.59 -10.52 -0.41
CA GLU A 99 -15.32 -11.77 -0.17
C GLU A 99 -14.71 -12.54 1.01
N LEU A 100 -13.38 -12.53 1.11
CA LEU A 100 -12.66 -13.14 2.24
C LEU A 100 -12.85 -12.33 3.53
N GLU A 101 -12.86 -11.00 3.43
CA GLU A 101 -13.19 -10.09 4.54
C GLU A 101 -14.63 -10.34 5.05
N LEU A 102 -15.59 -10.59 4.16
CA LEU A 102 -16.94 -10.97 4.58
C LEU A 102 -16.95 -12.31 5.34
N VAL A 103 -16.22 -13.30 4.83
CA VAL A 103 -16.12 -14.62 5.48
C VAL A 103 -15.48 -14.48 6.87
N GLU A 104 -14.41 -13.69 6.99
CA GLU A 104 -13.75 -13.38 8.26
C GLU A 104 -14.75 -12.81 9.27
N TYR A 105 -15.54 -11.81 8.89
CA TYR A 105 -16.54 -11.23 9.78
C TYR A 105 -17.58 -12.25 10.24
N ILE A 106 -18.10 -13.07 9.34
CA ILE A 106 -19.10 -14.09 9.72
C ILE A 106 -18.48 -15.13 10.66
N LEU A 107 -17.23 -15.56 10.41
CA LEU A 107 -16.59 -16.55 11.26
C LEU A 107 -16.16 -15.98 12.62
N LYS A 108 -15.66 -14.74 12.68
CA LYS A 108 -15.29 -14.05 13.93
C LYS A 108 -16.48 -13.90 14.89
N TYR A 109 -17.68 -13.71 14.34
CA TYR A 109 -18.92 -13.54 15.10
C TYR A 109 -19.65 -14.88 15.36
N ASN A 110 -19.05 -16.03 15.06
CA ASN A 110 -19.68 -17.33 15.28
C ASN A 110 -19.94 -17.64 16.77
N VAL A 111 -19.29 -16.96 17.72
CA VAL A 111 -19.55 -17.08 19.16
C VAL A 111 -21.03 -16.85 19.50
N PHE A 112 -21.70 -15.97 18.73
CA PHE A 112 -23.11 -15.68 18.88
C PHE A 112 -24.03 -16.81 18.38
N GLU A 113 -23.51 -17.88 17.77
CA GLU A 113 -24.27 -19.11 17.55
C GLU A 113 -24.58 -19.82 18.86
N LEU A 114 -23.57 -19.88 19.74
CA LEU A 114 -23.64 -20.59 21.01
C LEU A 114 -24.35 -19.77 22.09
N TRP A 115 -24.13 -18.46 22.10
CA TRP A 115 -24.60 -17.62 23.19
C TRP A 115 -26.07 -17.22 23.02
N THR A 116 -26.78 -17.21 24.15
CA THR A 116 -28.12 -16.65 24.26
C THR A 116 -28.06 -15.16 24.60
N VAL A 117 -29.19 -14.47 24.48
CA VAL A 117 -29.31 -13.07 24.91
C VAL A 117 -28.98 -12.94 26.40
N GLU A 118 -29.39 -13.90 27.22
CA GLU A 118 -29.13 -13.94 28.67
C GLU A 118 -27.64 -14.12 28.99
N ASP A 119 -26.90 -14.89 28.19
CA ASP A 119 -25.44 -15.05 28.39
C ASP A 119 -24.70 -13.75 28.07
N LEU A 120 -25.13 -13.05 27.01
CA LEU A 120 -24.59 -11.74 26.65
C LEU A 120 -24.83 -10.69 27.75
N LEU A 121 -26.03 -10.66 28.33
CA LEU A 121 -26.34 -9.75 29.43
C LEU A 121 -25.48 -10.00 30.68
N ARG A 122 -25.17 -11.28 30.96
CA ARG A 122 -24.26 -11.64 32.07
C ARG A 122 -22.84 -11.17 31.82
N GLU A 123 -22.31 -11.35 30.61
CA GLU A 123 -20.95 -10.92 30.29
C GLU A 123 -20.81 -9.40 30.24
N ILE A 124 -21.82 -8.69 29.70
CA ILE A 124 -21.92 -7.24 29.83
C ILE A 124 -21.87 -6.88 31.33
N SER A 125 -22.72 -7.46 32.16
CA SER A 125 -22.74 -7.16 33.60
C SER A 125 -21.39 -7.37 34.31
N LYS A 126 -20.63 -8.40 33.93
CA LYS A 126 -19.30 -8.70 34.49
C LYS A 126 -18.20 -7.75 34.02
N ALA A 127 -18.27 -7.29 32.77
CA ALA A 127 -17.22 -6.49 32.17
C ALA A 127 -16.96 -5.14 32.87
N ASN A 128 -17.91 -4.66 33.69
CA ASN A 128 -17.74 -3.49 34.56
C ASN A 128 -16.73 -3.74 35.70
N ARG A 129 -16.48 -4.99 36.10
CA ARG A 129 -15.65 -5.36 37.25
C ARG A 129 -14.26 -5.88 36.86
N ASP A 130 -14.18 -6.72 35.82
CA ASP A 130 -12.98 -7.50 35.51
C ASP A 130 -12.14 -6.93 34.35
N GLY A 131 -12.60 -5.85 33.70
CA GLY A 131 -11.97 -5.29 32.51
C GLY A 131 -12.47 -5.93 31.21
N THR A 132 -11.88 -5.55 30.07
CA THR A 132 -12.40 -5.87 28.72
C THR A 132 -12.32 -7.36 28.39
N ASP A 133 -13.47 -8.00 28.31
CA ASP A 133 -13.70 -9.31 27.68
C ASP A 133 -13.68 -9.18 26.14
N GLU A 134 -13.16 -10.19 25.43
CA GLU A 134 -13.19 -10.31 23.98
C GLU A 134 -14.61 -10.16 23.41
N THR A 135 -15.62 -10.66 24.12
CA THR A 135 -17.03 -10.57 23.71
C THR A 135 -17.58 -9.15 23.79
N LEU A 136 -17.18 -8.39 24.81
CA LEU A 136 -17.53 -6.97 24.90
C LEU A 136 -16.86 -6.19 23.75
N ASN A 137 -15.65 -6.56 23.35
CA ASN A 137 -14.99 -5.96 22.19
C ASN A 137 -15.75 -6.26 20.89
N LEU A 138 -16.27 -7.47 20.69
CA LEU A 138 -17.11 -7.80 19.53
C LEU A 138 -18.41 -6.97 19.48
N LEU A 139 -19.06 -6.76 20.64
CA LEU A 139 -20.25 -5.91 20.74
C LEU A 139 -19.93 -4.43 20.51
N LYS A 140 -18.82 -3.93 21.05
CA LYS A 140 -18.32 -2.57 20.78
C LYS A 140 -18.00 -2.38 19.31
N GLU A 141 -17.31 -3.32 18.69
CA GLU A 141 -17.00 -3.34 17.26
C GLU A 141 -18.28 -3.29 16.42
N TYR A 142 -19.25 -4.15 16.75
CA TYR A 142 -20.56 -4.20 16.10
C TYR A 142 -21.27 -2.85 16.17
N TYR A 143 -21.33 -2.25 17.36
CA TYR A 143 -21.93 -0.94 17.61
C TYR A 143 -21.20 0.19 16.85
N ASN A 144 -19.87 0.13 16.80
CA ASN A 144 -19.00 1.12 16.16
C ASN A 144 -18.87 0.92 14.63
N ASN A 145 -19.98 0.67 13.93
CA ASN A 145 -20.12 0.57 12.48
C ASN A 145 -19.63 -0.71 11.79
N ILE A 146 -19.08 -1.72 12.47
CA ILE A 146 -18.79 -3.00 11.79
C ILE A 146 -20.09 -3.64 11.29
N GLY A 147 -21.19 -3.52 12.02
CA GLY A 147 -22.47 -4.07 11.53
C GLY A 147 -22.97 -3.43 10.24
N LYS A 148 -22.78 -2.11 10.11
CA LYS A 148 -23.07 -1.39 8.86
C LYS A 148 -22.13 -1.81 7.73
N LYS A 149 -20.84 -1.99 8.02
CA LYS A 149 -19.84 -2.44 7.04
C LYS A 149 -20.18 -3.83 6.49
N VAL A 150 -20.56 -4.78 7.33
CA VAL A 150 -20.99 -6.12 6.90
C VAL A 150 -22.25 -6.03 6.02
N ASP A 151 -23.25 -5.23 6.41
CA ASP A 151 -24.46 -5.00 5.62
C ASP A 151 -24.16 -4.36 4.24
N GLU A 152 -23.18 -3.46 4.15
CA GLU A 152 -22.73 -2.85 2.89
C GLU A 152 -22.05 -3.87 1.98
N ILE A 153 -21.18 -4.73 2.54
CA ILE A 153 -20.52 -5.80 1.79
C ILE A 153 -21.56 -6.81 1.27
N ILE A 154 -22.57 -7.19 2.07
CA ILE A 154 -23.66 -8.09 1.64
C ILE A 154 -24.48 -7.48 0.50
N LYS A 155 -24.65 -6.16 0.45
CA LYS A 155 -25.38 -5.46 -0.63
C LYS A 155 -24.56 -5.27 -1.91
N ASP A 156 -23.23 -5.41 -1.85
CA ASP A 156 -22.33 -5.25 -2.99
C ASP A 156 -22.66 -6.28 -4.09
N TYR A 157 -23.06 -5.82 -5.27
CA TYR A 157 -23.40 -6.68 -6.42
C TYR A 157 -22.18 -7.35 -7.05
N THR A 158 -20.97 -6.89 -6.71
CA THR A 158 -19.72 -7.44 -7.23
C THR A 158 -19.26 -8.70 -6.50
N ILE A 159 -19.90 -9.06 -5.39
CA ILE A 159 -19.67 -10.28 -4.61
C ILE A 159 -20.61 -11.39 -5.10
N LYS A 160 -20.10 -12.62 -5.19
CA LYS A 160 -20.88 -13.77 -5.67
C LYS A 160 -22.16 -13.95 -4.85
N LEU A 161 -23.29 -14.11 -5.55
CA LEU A 161 -24.61 -14.28 -4.92
C LEU A 161 -24.66 -15.40 -3.85
N PRO A 162 -24.09 -16.60 -4.06
CA PRO A 162 -24.08 -17.65 -3.04
C PRO A 162 -23.35 -17.26 -1.74
N ILE A 163 -22.29 -16.46 -1.83
CA ILE A 163 -21.54 -15.97 -0.66
C ILE A 163 -22.37 -14.96 0.12
N ARG A 164 -22.98 -13.99 -0.58
CA ARG A 164 -23.84 -12.98 0.06
C ARG A 164 -25.06 -13.61 0.72
N ASP A 165 -25.65 -14.63 0.09
CA ASP A 165 -26.83 -15.30 0.62
C ASP A 165 -26.54 -16.01 1.95
N TYR A 166 -25.45 -16.79 2.02
CA TYR A 166 -25.03 -17.43 3.27
C TYR A 166 -24.69 -16.40 4.35
N ALA A 167 -23.85 -15.41 4.00
CA ALA A 167 -23.45 -14.35 4.93
C ALA A 167 -24.67 -13.60 5.47
N LYS A 168 -25.64 -13.27 4.62
CA LYS A 168 -26.88 -12.59 5.04
C LYS A 168 -27.68 -13.41 6.04
N THR A 169 -27.84 -14.71 5.81
CA THR A 169 -28.55 -15.60 6.74
C THR A 169 -27.86 -15.61 8.10
N LYS A 170 -26.56 -15.91 8.14
CA LYS A 170 -25.80 -15.98 9.40
C LYS A 170 -25.67 -14.65 10.11
N TRP A 171 -25.38 -13.59 9.37
CA TRP A 171 -25.29 -12.25 9.92
C TRP A 171 -26.60 -11.83 10.59
N ASN A 172 -27.75 -12.09 9.95
CA ASN A 172 -29.04 -11.77 10.54
C ASN A 172 -29.31 -12.54 11.85
N GLU A 173 -28.90 -13.81 11.95
CA GLU A 173 -29.01 -14.60 13.18
C GLU A 173 -28.21 -13.94 14.32
N TYR A 174 -26.96 -13.56 14.06
CA TYR A 174 -26.08 -12.94 15.07
C TYR A 174 -26.56 -11.54 15.43
N LYS A 175 -26.88 -10.74 14.40
CA LYS A 175 -27.37 -9.37 14.50
C LYS A 175 -28.60 -9.28 15.38
N THR A 176 -29.57 -10.17 15.19
CA THR A 176 -30.81 -10.18 15.99
C THR A 176 -30.51 -10.37 17.48
N LYS A 177 -29.64 -11.33 17.83
CA LYS A 177 -29.24 -11.57 19.23
C LYS A 177 -28.46 -10.39 19.82
N MET A 178 -27.52 -9.82 19.05
CA MET A 178 -26.73 -8.67 19.48
C MET A 178 -27.60 -7.44 19.69
N ASP A 179 -28.50 -7.12 18.75
CA ASP A 179 -29.42 -6.00 18.84
C ASP A 179 -30.34 -6.15 20.06
N GLU A 180 -30.88 -7.34 20.30
CA GLU A 180 -31.73 -7.61 21.46
C GLU A 180 -30.94 -7.50 22.78
N ALA A 181 -29.74 -8.08 22.84
CA ALA A 181 -28.88 -7.99 24.02
C ALA A 181 -28.44 -6.56 24.33
N ILE A 182 -28.07 -5.78 23.31
CA ILE A 182 -27.71 -4.36 23.47
C ILE A 182 -28.93 -3.57 23.95
N PHE A 183 -30.09 -3.75 23.31
CA PHE A 183 -31.33 -3.06 23.70
C PHE A 183 -31.72 -3.37 25.14
N ARG A 184 -31.68 -4.64 25.56
CA ARG A 184 -31.95 -5.05 26.94
C ARG A 184 -30.88 -4.54 27.90
N ALA A 185 -29.61 -4.61 27.55
CA ALA A 185 -28.53 -4.08 28.39
C ALA A 185 -28.65 -2.58 28.62
N MET A 186 -28.99 -1.80 27.58
CA MET A 186 -29.24 -0.35 27.72
C MET A 186 -30.41 -0.03 28.66
N LYS A 187 -31.36 -0.95 28.82
CA LYS A 187 -32.53 -0.79 29.70
C LYS A 187 -32.32 -1.34 31.12
N GLU A 188 -31.59 -2.44 31.24
CA GLU A 188 -31.46 -3.24 32.46
C GLU A 188 -30.12 -3.02 33.20
N ILE A 189 -29.12 -2.43 32.54
CA ILE A 189 -27.74 -2.30 33.04
C ILE A 189 -27.27 -0.83 32.93
N ASP A 190 -27.37 -0.10 34.05
CA ASP A 190 -27.12 1.35 34.11
C ASP A 190 -25.74 1.75 33.56
N TRP A 191 -24.66 1.07 33.99
CA TRP A 191 -23.30 1.41 33.56
C TRP A 191 -23.10 1.25 32.05
N PHE A 192 -23.80 0.28 31.42
CA PHE A 192 -23.70 0.03 29.97
C PHE A 192 -24.46 1.10 29.19
N SER A 193 -25.62 1.52 29.70
CA SER A 193 -26.37 2.65 29.16
C SER A 193 -25.57 3.95 29.20
N ASP A 194 -24.93 4.24 30.34
CA ASP A 194 -24.04 5.39 30.50
C ASP A 194 -22.80 5.30 29.59
N PHE A 195 -22.23 4.11 29.44
CA PHE A 195 -21.09 3.85 28.56
C PHE A 195 -21.44 4.14 27.10
N ILE A 196 -22.55 3.59 26.59
CA ILE A 196 -22.99 3.79 25.20
C ILE A 196 -23.34 5.26 24.96
N THR A 197 -24.09 5.88 25.87
CA THR A 197 -24.43 7.31 25.79
C THR A 197 -23.18 8.20 25.80
N GLY A 198 -22.17 7.84 26.59
CA GLY A 198 -20.88 8.53 26.62
C GLY A 198 -20.07 8.37 25.31
N VAL A 199 -20.17 7.22 24.64
CA VAL A 199 -19.56 6.98 23.33
C VAL A 199 -20.29 7.79 22.26
N ASP A 200 -21.62 7.76 22.22
CA ASP A 200 -22.44 8.53 21.28
C ASP A 200 -22.20 10.03 21.39
N ASN A 201 -22.19 10.57 22.61
CA ASN A 201 -21.91 11.98 22.84
C ASN A 201 -20.52 12.38 22.34
N LYS A 202 -19.51 11.51 22.50
CA LYS A 202 -18.16 11.76 21.97
C LYS A 202 -18.12 11.69 20.45
N ILE A 203 -18.76 10.69 19.85
CA ILE A 203 -18.86 10.56 18.39
C ILE A 203 -19.54 11.80 17.82
N GLN A 204 -20.69 12.19 18.36
CA GLN A 204 -21.46 13.34 17.89
C GLN A 204 -20.68 14.65 18.08
N LYS A 205 -19.97 14.82 19.20
CA LYS A 205 -19.11 15.98 19.42
C LYS A 205 -17.98 16.03 18.38
N LEU A 206 -17.33 14.91 18.11
CA LEU A 206 -16.27 14.83 17.10
C LEU A 206 -16.80 15.06 15.69
N GLU A 207 -17.98 14.52 15.35
CA GLU A 207 -18.62 14.75 14.05
C GLU A 207 -18.99 16.22 13.85
N ASN A 208 -19.51 16.87 14.89
CA ASN A 208 -19.81 18.31 14.86
C ASN A 208 -18.53 19.14 14.76
N GLU A 209 -17.50 18.84 15.55
CA GLU A 209 -16.20 19.53 15.46
C GLU A 209 -15.57 19.37 14.06
N ILE A 210 -15.64 18.18 13.47
CA ILE A 210 -15.16 17.92 12.11
C ILE A 210 -15.99 18.69 11.08
N TYR A 211 -17.32 18.73 11.24
CA TYR A 211 -18.21 19.46 10.35
C TYR A 211 -17.94 20.97 10.42
N GLU A 212 -17.87 21.54 11.61
CA GLU A 212 -17.58 22.96 11.85
C GLU A 212 -16.21 23.35 11.31
N LEU A 213 -15.18 22.54 11.56
CA LEU A 213 -13.84 22.79 11.01
C LEU A 213 -13.84 22.73 9.48
N ARG A 214 -14.54 21.77 8.87
CA ARG A 214 -14.64 21.67 7.40
C ARG A 214 -15.37 22.85 6.81
N ASP A 215 -16.47 23.27 7.42
CA ASP A 215 -17.26 24.40 6.92
C ASP A 215 -16.51 25.71 7.10
N PHE A 216 -15.88 25.92 8.26
CA PHE A 216 -15.01 27.06 8.53
C PHE A 216 -13.88 27.15 7.50
N ILE A 217 -13.13 26.05 7.27
CA ILE A 217 -12.04 26.03 6.28
C ILE A 217 -12.58 26.32 4.87
N ARG A 218 -13.74 25.77 4.51
CA ARG A 218 -14.34 25.97 3.19
C ARG A 218 -14.77 27.43 2.98
N VAL A 219 -15.44 28.02 3.97
CA VAL A 219 -15.93 29.39 3.94
C VAL A 219 -14.75 30.35 3.95
N GLU A 220 -13.79 30.16 4.85
CA GLU A 220 -12.64 31.05 4.98
C GLU A 220 -11.74 31.01 3.74
N LYS A 221 -11.53 29.83 3.16
CA LYS A 221 -10.79 29.70 1.89
C LYS A 221 -11.50 30.40 0.72
N ARG A 222 -12.84 30.38 0.69
CA ARG A 222 -13.61 31.13 -0.32
C ARG A 222 -13.51 32.63 -0.06
N ARG A 223 -13.68 33.06 1.19
CA ARG A 223 -13.59 34.47 1.60
C ARG A 223 -12.25 35.08 1.24
N LEU A 224 -11.15 34.46 1.65
CA LEU A 224 -9.79 34.93 1.34
C LEU A 224 -9.51 34.96 -0.17
N ARG A 225 -10.07 34.01 -0.93
CA ARG A 225 -9.95 34.02 -2.40
C ARG A 225 -10.71 35.19 -3.02
N ASP A 226 -11.96 35.36 -2.64
CA ASP A 226 -12.83 36.40 -3.22
C ASP A 226 -12.37 37.81 -2.78
N GLU A 227 -11.77 37.95 -1.59
CA GLU A 227 -11.11 39.18 -1.13
C GLU A 227 -9.87 39.48 -1.98
N LEU A 228 -8.97 38.51 -2.16
CA LEU A 228 -7.75 38.69 -2.94
C LEU A 228 -8.01 38.95 -4.43
N GLU A 229 -8.97 38.26 -5.04
CA GLU A 229 -9.36 38.53 -6.43
C GLU A 229 -9.97 39.93 -6.59
N ARG A 230 -10.83 40.35 -5.67
CA ARG A 230 -11.43 41.69 -5.70
C ARG A 230 -10.41 42.80 -5.48
N GLU A 231 -9.49 42.64 -4.53
CA GLU A 231 -8.43 43.62 -4.31
C GLU A 231 -7.60 43.82 -5.58
N LYS A 232 -7.19 42.73 -6.24
CA LYS A 232 -6.41 42.79 -7.49
C LYS A 232 -7.23 43.36 -8.66
N GLU A 233 -8.52 43.05 -8.77
CA GLU A 233 -9.40 43.62 -9.81
C GLU A 233 -9.63 45.12 -9.61
N ILE A 234 -9.80 45.56 -8.36
CA ILE A 234 -9.91 46.98 -8.02
C ILE A 234 -8.60 47.72 -8.31
N GLU A 235 -7.44 47.14 -7.99
CA GLU A 235 -6.15 47.73 -8.33
C GLU A 235 -5.94 47.85 -9.84
N LEU A 236 -6.24 46.80 -10.61
CA LEU A 236 -6.16 46.84 -12.08
C LEU A 236 -7.08 47.91 -12.66
N SER A 237 -8.33 47.98 -12.21
CA SER A 237 -9.30 48.98 -12.67
C SER A 237 -8.85 50.41 -12.33
N LYS A 238 -8.29 50.66 -11.15
CA LYS A 238 -7.75 51.99 -10.78
C LYS A 238 -6.58 52.38 -11.66
N ILE A 239 -5.68 51.45 -11.94
CA ILE A 239 -4.51 51.68 -12.80
C ILE A 239 -4.96 51.98 -14.24
N GLU A 240 -5.97 51.27 -14.75
CA GLU A 240 -6.54 51.52 -16.09
C GLU A 240 -7.26 52.87 -16.17
N GLU A 241 -8.04 53.24 -15.16
CA GLU A 241 -8.68 54.56 -15.10
C GLU A 241 -7.65 55.69 -15.03
N MET A 242 -6.62 55.54 -14.20
CA MET A 242 -5.51 56.49 -14.14
C MET A 242 -4.82 56.64 -15.49
N LYS A 243 -4.56 55.53 -16.19
CA LYS A 243 -3.95 55.53 -17.54
C LYS A 243 -4.82 56.29 -18.56
N GLU A 244 -6.13 56.07 -18.54
CA GLU A 244 -7.06 56.72 -19.48
C GLU A 244 -7.25 58.21 -19.16
N GLU A 245 -7.29 58.58 -17.87
CA GLU A 245 -7.36 59.99 -17.45
C GLU A 245 -6.08 60.74 -17.82
N LEU A 246 -4.93 60.11 -17.61
CA LEU A 246 -3.62 60.62 -18.00
C LEU A 246 -3.58 60.88 -19.52
N LYS A 247 -3.98 59.89 -20.33
CA LYS A 247 -4.08 60.02 -21.79
C LYS A 247 -4.99 61.18 -22.22
N ARG A 248 -6.13 61.38 -21.55
CA ARG A 248 -7.04 62.49 -21.83
C ARG A 248 -6.48 63.85 -21.44
N LYS A 249 -5.72 63.96 -20.33
CA LYS A 249 -5.06 65.21 -19.92
C LYS A 249 -3.98 65.58 -20.93
N PHE A 250 -3.18 64.61 -21.35
CA PHE A 250 -2.17 64.76 -22.37
C PHE A 250 -2.73 65.34 -23.68
N GLU A 251 -3.77 64.72 -24.25
CA GLU A 251 -4.36 65.18 -25.52
C GLU A 251 -4.90 66.61 -25.41
N ARG A 252 -5.46 66.99 -24.26
CA ARG A 252 -5.95 68.36 -24.03
C ARG A 252 -4.82 69.38 -23.94
N GLU A 253 -3.74 69.06 -23.22
CA GLU A 253 -2.58 69.95 -23.09
C GLU A 253 -1.87 70.09 -24.43
N LYS A 254 -1.68 68.99 -25.16
CA LYS A 254 -1.13 68.96 -26.50
C LYS A 254 -1.92 69.86 -27.46
N GLU A 255 -3.25 69.81 -27.42
CA GLU A 255 -4.08 70.65 -28.27
C GLU A 255 -4.02 72.13 -27.89
N LYS A 256 -4.01 72.46 -26.58
CA LYS A 256 -3.85 73.84 -26.12
C LYS A 256 -2.53 74.46 -26.59
N ILE A 257 -1.42 73.75 -26.43
CA ILE A 257 -0.09 74.25 -26.83
C ILE A 257 -0.01 74.35 -28.36
N ARG A 258 -0.65 73.43 -29.12
CA ARG A 258 -0.77 73.56 -30.58
C ARG A 258 -1.48 74.84 -31.00
N MET A 259 -2.61 75.16 -30.37
CA MET A 259 -3.35 76.40 -30.65
C MET A 259 -2.51 77.64 -30.30
N GLU A 260 -1.76 77.62 -29.19
CA GLU A 260 -0.85 78.71 -28.82
C GLU A 260 0.28 78.90 -29.85
N ILE A 261 0.87 77.81 -30.35
CA ILE A 261 1.88 77.85 -31.43
C ILE A 261 1.28 78.47 -32.70
N GLU A 262 0.04 78.14 -33.05
CA GLU A 262 -0.63 78.62 -34.28
C GLU A 262 -1.00 80.11 -34.19
N MET A 263 -1.34 80.61 -33.00
CA MET A 263 -1.63 82.02 -32.75
C MET A 263 -0.38 82.89 -32.55
N GLU A 264 0.75 82.30 -32.17
CA GLU A 264 2.00 83.00 -31.89
C GLU A 264 2.74 83.39 -33.17
N LYS A 265 3.14 84.67 -33.29
CA LYS A 265 3.85 85.19 -34.47
C LYS A 265 5.38 85.20 -34.29
N ASN A 266 5.87 85.05 -33.06
CA ASN A 266 7.28 84.97 -32.76
C ASN A 266 7.85 83.56 -33.00
N ARG A 267 8.71 83.42 -34.00
CA ARG A 267 9.37 82.15 -34.37
C ARG A 267 10.16 81.51 -33.21
N GLU A 268 10.87 82.29 -32.40
CA GLU A 268 11.63 81.73 -31.27
C GLU A 268 10.72 81.15 -30.20
N LEU A 269 9.55 81.76 -29.97
CA LEU A 269 8.59 81.29 -28.99
C LEU A 269 7.85 80.04 -29.49
N GLN A 270 7.51 79.99 -30.79
CA GLN A 270 6.98 78.77 -31.43
C GLN A 270 7.94 77.58 -31.29
N GLU A 271 9.25 77.81 -31.45
CA GLU A 271 10.25 76.75 -31.35
C GLU A 271 10.44 76.25 -29.90
N ARG A 272 10.28 77.13 -28.90
CA ARG A 272 10.26 76.73 -27.48
C ARG A 272 9.02 75.89 -27.14
N LEU A 273 7.83 76.33 -27.55
CA LEU A 273 6.58 75.60 -27.31
C LEU A 273 6.56 74.23 -28.00
N LYS A 274 7.16 74.10 -29.19
CA LYS A 274 7.36 72.79 -29.84
C LYS A 274 8.24 71.83 -29.04
N LYS A 275 9.37 72.33 -28.50
CA LYS A 275 10.24 71.53 -27.62
C LYS A 275 9.55 71.13 -26.32
N GLU A 276 8.67 71.99 -25.81
CA GLU A 276 7.88 71.69 -24.62
C GLU A 276 6.86 70.57 -24.88
N ILE A 277 6.20 70.55 -26.05
CA ILE A 277 5.39 69.41 -26.51
C ILE A 277 6.23 68.14 -26.60
N GLU A 278 7.42 68.19 -27.20
CA GLU A 278 8.30 67.02 -27.33
C GLU A 278 8.75 66.47 -25.96
N CYS A 279 9.05 67.35 -24.99
CA CYS A 279 9.37 66.93 -23.63
C CYS A 279 8.15 66.29 -22.93
N ILE A 280 6.97 66.91 -23.00
CA ILE A 280 5.75 66.36 -22.40
C ILE A 280 5.37 65.02 -23.07
N GLU A 281 5.50 64.91 -24.39
CA GLU A 281 5.31 63.66 -25.14
C GLU A 281 6.20 62.54 -24.60
N LYS A 282 7.49 62.86 -24.37
CA LYS A 282 8.44 61.91 -23.84
C LYS A 282 8.09 61.47 -22.42
N ASP A 283 7.79 62.40 -21.53
CA ASP A 283 7.44 62.11 -20.13
C ASP A 283 6.16 61.26 -20.02
N TYR A 284 5.16 61.53 -20.86
CA TYR A 284 3.93 60.73 -20.91
C TYR A 284 4.15 59.33 -21.49
N MET A 285 5.02 59.20 -22.50
CA MET A 285 5.37 57.89 -23.05
C MET A 285 6.10 57.03 -22.01
N GLU A 286 7.03 57.61 -21.25
CA GLU A 286 7.73 56.93 -20.15
C GLU A 286 6.73 56.46 -19.08
N LEU A 287 5.79 57.31 -18.67
CA LEU A 287 4.78 56.96 -17.66
C LEU A 287 3.78 55.89 -18.15
N ILE A 288 3.40 55.92 -19.43
CA ILE A 288 2.56 54.86 -20.04
C ILE A 288 3.32 53.53 -20.11
N GLU A 289 4.62 53.56 -20.42
CA GLU A 289 5.47 52.37 -20.40
C GLU A 289 5.56 51.77 -19.00
N GLU A 290 5.81 52.58 -17.96
CA GLU A 290 5.82 52.12 -16.56
C GLU A 290 4.50 51.46 -16.14
N LEU A 291 3.37 52.06 -16.52
CA LEU A 291 2.04 51.50 -16.22
C LEU A 291 1.80 50.18 -16.98
N ASN A 292 2.25 50.07 -18.24
CA ASN A 292 2.14 48.84 -19.01
C ASN A 292 3.01 47.72 -18.43
N GLU A 293 4.22 48.02 -17.96
CA GLU A 293 5.07 47.05 -17.27
C GLU A 293 4.41 46.54 -16.00
N LYS A 294 3.78 47.44 -15.23
CA LYS A 294 3.09 47.08 -14.00
C LYS A 294 1.85 46.21 -14.24
N ILE A 295 1.05 46.51 -15.27
CA ILE A 295 -0.07 45.65 -15.70
C ILE A 295 0.44 44.26 -16.05
N LYS A 296 1.47 44.18 -16.89
CA LYS A 296 2.05 42.91 -17.34
C LYS A 296 2.58 42.07 -16.17
N SER A 297 3.23 42.71 -15.19
CA SER A 297 3.69 42.06 -13.96
C SER A 297 2.52 41.45 -13.18
N LEU A 298 1.46 42.22 -12.94
CA LEU A 298 0.27 41.75 -12.20
C LEU A 298 -0.46 40.60 -12.92
N GLU A 299 -0.53 40.66 -14.26
CA GLU A 299 -1.08 39.57 -15.07
C GLU A 299 -0.27 38.29 -14.95
N SER A 300 1.07 38.37 -15.01
CA SER A 300 1.95 37.21 -14.82
C SER A 300 1.81 36.57 -13.44
N GLU A 301 1.70 37.39 -12.38
CA GLU A 301 1.52 36.89 -11.03
C GLU A 301 0.15 36.20 -10.86
N LYS A 302 -0.89 36.72 -11.53
CA LYS A 302 -2.22 36.09 -11.58
C LYS A 302 -2.18 34.72 -12.25
N THR A 303 -1.40 34.55 -13.32
CA THR A 303 -1.23 33.25 -13.98
C THR A 303 -0.46 32.26 -13.11
N GLU A 304 0.65 32.66 -12.49
CA GLU A 304 1.42 31.79 -11.60
C GLU A 304 0.60 31.28 -10.42
N LEU A 305 -0.25 32.14 -9.84
CA LEU A 305 -1.13 31.75 -8.74
C LEU A 305 -2.18 30.71 -9.16
N LYS A 306 -2.69 30.80 -10.39
CA LYS A 306 -3.61 29.79 -10.94
C LYS A 306 -2.93 28.44 -11.09
N GLU A 307 -1.72 28.41 -11.65
CA GLU A 307 -0.92 27.19 -11.84
C GLU A 307 -0.63 26.52 -10.49
N LYS A 308 -0.12 27.29 -9.50
CA LYS A 308 0.13 26.79 -8.14
C LYS A 308 -1.13 26.20 -7.49
N ASN A 309 -2.31 26.76 -7.76
CA ASN A 309 -3.57 26.27 -7.21
C ASN A 309 -4.03 24.94 -7.87
N GLU A 310 -3.77 24.77 -9.16
CA GLU A 310 -4.00 23.50 -9.87
C GLU A 310 -3.05 22.41 -9.36
N GLU A 311 -1.76 22.73 -9.18
CA GLU A 311 -0.77 21.83 -8.59
C GLU A 311 -1.21 21.33 -7.21
N LEU A 312 -1.63 22.26 -6.34
CA LEU A 312 -2.09 21.93 -4.98
C LEU A 312 -3.33 21.02 -5.01
N THR A 313 -4.25 21.27 -5.94
CA THR A 313 -5.46 20.46 -6.12
C THR A 313 -5.12 19.03 -6.57
N ASN A 314 -4.16 18.90 -7.50
CA ASN A 314 -3.66 17.61 -7.97
C ASN A 314 -2.93 16.84 -6.86
N LEU A 315 -2.11 17.53 -6.05
CA LEU A 315 -1.44 16.94 -4.89
C LEU A 315 -2.46 16.37 -3.88
N LEU A 316 -3.50 17.13 -3.54
CA LEU A 316 -4.56 16.68 -2.62
C LEU A 316 -5.32 15.47 -3.15
N LYS A 317 -5.58 15.43 -4.46
CA LYS A 317 -6.18 14.27 -5.11
C LYS A 317 -5.28 13.04 -4.99
N ARG A 318 -3.97 13.17 -5.25
CA ARG A 318 -3.02 12.06 -5.10
C ARG A 318 -2.86 11.60 -3.65
N ILE A 319 -2.83 12.49 -2.67
CA ILE A 319 -2.82 12.10 -1.24
C ILE A 319 -4.07 11.27 -0.91
N ARG A 320 -5.22 11.62 -1.47
CA ARG A 320 -6.46 10.85 -1.32
C ARG A 320 -6.39 9.49 -2.02
N ASP A 321 -5.82 9.45 -3.23
CA ASP A 321 -5.77 8.28 -4.09
C ASP A 321 -4.60 7.33 -3.74
N ALA A 322 -3.60 7.79 -2.99
CA ALA A 322 -2.50 6.99 -2.43
C ALA A 322 -2.99 5.86 -1.50
N LYS A 323 -4.26 5.87 -1.09
CA LYS A 323 -4.88 4.71 -0.43
C LYS A 323 -5.27 3.56 -1.39
N LYS A 324 -5.20 3.74 -2.71
CA LYS A 324 -5.80 2.84 -3.71
C LYS A 324 -4.87 2.35 -4.83
N GLU A 325 -3.79 3.06 -5.19
CA GLU A 325 -3.06 2.83 -6.47
C GLU A 325 -1.52 2.66 -6.36
N GLY A 326 -0.99 2.10 -5.27
CA GLY A 326 0.46 1.79 -5.18
C GLY A 326 1.39 2.99 -4.96
N SER A 327 0.90 4.23 -5.09
CA SER A 327 1.55 5.43 -4.53
C SER A 327 1.31 5.48 -3.01
N ARG A 328 2.34 5.78 -2.21
CA ARG A 328 2.24 5.76 -0.74
C ARG A 328 2.74 7.05 -0.12
N PHE A 329 2.02 7.51 0.90
CA PHE A 329 2.38 8.68 1.69
C PHE A 329 3.46 8.31 2.70
N VAL A 330 4.66 8.86 2.51
CA VAL A 330 5.81 8.64 3.40
C VAL A 330 6.28 9.98 3.96
N ARG A 331 6.27 10.12 5.29
CA ARG A 331 6.80 11.30 5.99
C ARG A 331 8.32 11.28 6.03
N THR A 332 8.95 12.43 6.17
CA THR A 332 10.41 12.56 6.26
C THR A 332 11.03 11.66 7.34
N GLU A 333 10.43 11.59 8.53
CA GLU A 333 10.89 10.76 9.66
C GLU A 333 10.94 9.27 9.33
N ASN A 334 9.94 8.77 8.58
CA ASN A 334 9.88 7.38 8.13
C ASN A 334 10.96 7.13 7.07
N ALA A 335 11.12 8.05 6.11
CA ALA A 335 12.13 7.93 5.06
C ALA A 335 13.56 7.92 5.63
N LEU A 336 13.86 8.75 6.63
CA LEU A 336 15.13 8.75 7.36
C LEU A 336 15.36 7.41 8.07
N SER A 337 14.33 6.89 8.74
CA SER A 337 14.39 5.60 9.43
C SER A 337 14.62 4.45 8.46
N TYR A 338 13.95 4.47 7.30
CA TYR A 338 14.13 3.50 6.22
C TYR A 338 15.53 3.55 5.61
N GLU A 339 16.11 4.74 5.46
CA GLU A 339 17.47 4.91 4.96
C GLU A 339 18.51 4.28 5.91
N GLU A 340 18.45 4.61 7.21
CA GLU A 340 19.37 4.05 8.21
C GLU A 340 19.19 2.53 8.35
N TRP A 341 17.94 2.06 8.31
CA TRP A 341 17.62 0.63 8.31
C TRP A 341 18.21 -0.09 7.10
N PHE A 342 18.04 0.48 5.90
CA PHE A 342 18.53 -0.10 4.65
C PHE A 342 20.05 -0.22 4.65
N ILE A 343 20.75 0.88 4.95
CA ILE A 343 22.22 0.91 4.98
C ILE A 343 22.76 0.00 6.07
N GLY A 344 22.24 0.11 7.30
CA GLY A 344 22.72 -0.69 8.42
C GLY A 344 22.53 -2.19 8.22
N ARG A 345 21.40 -2.61 7.62
CA ARG A 345 21.19 -4.04 7.33
C ARG A 345 22.05 -4.54 6.19
N LEU A 346 22.20 -3.77 5.13
CA LEU A 346 23.02 -4.16 3.99
C LEU A 346 24.50 -4.26 4.37
N ASP A 347 25.02 -3.30 5.13
CA ASP A 347 26.38 -3.32 5.67
C ASP A 347 26.64 -4.57 6.51
N LYS A 348 25.76 -4.84 7.48
CA LYS A 348 25.87 -6.01 8.34
C LYS A 348 25.85 -7.33 7.55
N LYS A 349 24.97 -7.46 6.55
CA LYS A 349 24.97 -8.66 5.67
C LYS A 349 26.24 -8.79 4.85
N LEU A 350 26.80 -7.68 4.37
CA LEU A 350 28.06 -7.69 3.65
C LEU A 350 29.22 -8.09 4.56
N ASP A 351 29.23 -7.62 5.80
CA ASP A 351 30.24 -8.00 6.80
C ASP A 351 30.20 -9.50 7.11
N GLU A 352 29.01 -10.07 7.36
CA GLU A 352 28.81 -11.52 7.56
C GLU A 352 29.31 -12.34 6.35
N MET A 353 29.21 -11.77 5.15
CA MET A 353 29.63 -12.40 3.89
C MET A 353 31.11 -12.24 3.55
N LYS A 354 31.90 -11.44 4.26
CA LYS A 354 33.36 -11.30 4.01
C LYS A 354 34.05 -12.67 4.04
N ASN A 355 33.69 -13.49 5.02
CA ASN A 355 34.35 -14.77 5.30
C ASN A 355 33.85 -15.94 4.45
N THR A 356 32.62 -15.89 3.94
CA THR A 356 32.01 -16.95 3.11
C THR A 356 32.14 -16.61 1.62
N GLY A 357 31.90 -15.36 1.25
CA GLY A 357 31.87 -14.89 -0.14
C GLY A 357 30.58 -15.27 -0.86
N VAL A 358 30.35 -14.67 -2.03
CA VAL A 358 29.16 -14.93 -2.86
C VAL A 358 29.51 -15.89 -3.98
N LYS A 359 28.72 -16.96 -4.14
CA LYS A 359 28.90 -17.93 -5.23
C LYS A 359 27.96 -17.57 -6.38
N VAL A 360 28.53 -17.31 -7.55
CA VAL A 360 27.79 -17.08 -8.81
C VAL A 360 28.20 -18.19 -9.75
N GLU A 361 27.26 -19.05 -10.13
CA GLU A 361 27.51 -20.29 -10.85
C GLU A 361 28.68 -21.11 -10.24
N ASN A 362 29.79 -21.23 -10.97
CA ASN A 362 30.99 -21.98 -10.59
C ASN A 362 32.10 -21.11 -9.98
N LYS A 363 31.85 -19.80 -9.79
CA LYS A 363 32.83 -18.84 -9.29
C LYS A 363 32.46 -18.37 -7.89
N THR A 364 33.47 -18.17 -7.04
CA THR A 364 33.29 -17.59 -5.71
C THR A 364 33.95 -16.23 -5.65
N PHE A 365 33.21 -15.22 -5.18
CA PHE A 365 33.64 -13.84 -5.05
C PHE A 365 33.82 -13.48 -3.57
N LYS A 366 34.97 -12.89 -3.22
CA LYS A 366 35.28 -12.40 -1.88
C LYS A 366 35.18 -10.89 -1.82
N ILE A 367 34.55 -10.37 -0.79
CA ILE A 367 34.48 -8.94 -0.51
C ILE A 367 35.88 -8.47 -0.11
N ILE A 368 36.34 -7.39 -0.74
CA ILE A 368 37.62 -6.73 -0.50
C ILE A 368 37.42 -5.47 0.34
N SER A 369 36.45 -4.65 -0.06
CA SER A 369 36.12 -3.41 0.61
C SER A 369 34.61 -3.24 0.67
N ILE A 370 34.16 -2.50 1.68
CA ILE A 370 32.81 -2.00 1.85
C ILE A 370 32.96 -0.54 2.23
N GLU A 371 32.27 0.35 1.52
CA GLU A 371 32.33 1.78 1.72
C GLU A 371 30.91 2.35 1.72
N GLU A 372 30.54 3.06 2.78
CA GLU A 372 29.33 3.90 2.80
C GLU A 372 29.67 5.24 2.12
N VAL A 373 28.85 5.63 1.14
CA VAL A 373 29.02 6.86 0.37
C VAL A 373 27.75 7.68 0.50
N PHE A 374 27.91 8.94 0.92
CA PHE A 374 26.86 9.93 0.93
C PHE A 374 27.47 11.31 0.70
N ASP A 375 26.66 12.26 0.24
CA ASP A 375 27.10 13.65 0.14
C ASP A 375 27.01 14.31 1.53
N PRO A 376 28.14 14.71 2.13
CA PRO A 376 28.18 15.29 3.48
C PRO A 376 27.53 16.67 3.55
N ASN A 377 27.32 17.35 2.41
CA ASN A 377 26.62 18.64 2.36
C ASN A 377 25.10 18.49 2.50
N ASN A 378 24.59 17.26 2.49
CA ASN A 378 23.18 16.99 2.67
C ASN A 378 22.74 17.25 4.11
N SER A 379 21.66 18.03 4.27
CA SER A 379 21.02 18.24 5.58
C SER A 379 20.73 16.92 6.30
N VAL A 380 20.96 16.91 7.62
CA VAL A 380 20.66 15.78 8.50
C VAL A 380 19.14 15.53 8.60
N GLU A 381 18.33 16.54 8.29
CA GLU A 381 16.87 16.49 8.38
C GLU A 381 16.20 15.85 7.16
N LEU A 382 16.96 15.48 6.13
CA LEU A 382 16.44 14.87 4.89
C LEU A 382 17.20 13.59 4.57
N PRO A 383 16.56 12.61 3.89
CA PRO A 383 17.25 11.44 3.38
C PRO A 383 18.47 11.87 2.56
N LYS A 384 19.62 11.26 2.80
CA LYS A 384 20.89 11.62 2.14
C LYS A 384 21.09 10.89 0.82
N ASN A 385 20.17 9.99 0.48
CA ASN A 385 20.29 8.99 -0.57
C ASN A 385 21.61 8.23 -0.44
N LYS A 386 21.86 7.74 0.78
CA LYS A 386 23.06 7.00 1.16
C LYS A 386 23.23 5.79 0.25
N GLN A 387 24.49 5.44 0.04
CA GLN A 387 24.88 4.32 -0.79
C GLN A 387 25.88 3.46 -0.04
N ILE A 388 25.90 2.17 -0.37
CA ILE A 388 26.93 1.27 0.08
C ILE A 388 27.53 0.56 -1.13
N ILE A 389 28.85 0.63 -1.24
CA ILE A 389 29.62 0.05 -2.33
C ILE A 389 30.49 -1.05 -1.76
N ALA A 390 30.29 -2.28 -2.23
CA ALA A 390 31.15 -3.40 -1.91
C ALA A 390 31.87 -3.89 -3.16
N VAL A 391 33.20 -3.99 -3.08
CA VAL A 391 34.02 -4.53 -4.16
C VAL A 391 34.32 -5.99 -3.88
N LEU A 392 33.97 -6.86 -4.81
CA LEU A 392 34.23 -8.29 -4.74
C LEU A 392 35.20 -8.74 -5.83
N LYS A 393 36.06 -9.71 -5.50
CA LYS A 393 37.01 -10.30 -6.45
C LYS A 393 36.92 -11.81 -6.45
N GLU A 394 37.04 -12.38 -7.63
CA GLU A 394 37.00 -13.82 -7.83
C GLU A 394 38.16 -14.53 -7.10
N LYS A 395 37.83 -15.59 -6.36
CA LYS A 395 38.78 -16.50 -5.73
C LYS A 395 39.20 -17.56 -6.75
N LYS A 396 40.43 -17.43 -7.29
CA LYS A 396 41.07 -18.46 -8.14
C LYS A 396 42.25 -19.11 -7.41
N LEU A 397 42.38 -20.42 -7.54
CA LEU A 397 43.53 -21.22 -7.09
C LEU A 397 44.77 -20.98 -7.96
N ASN A 398 44.58 -20.74 -9.26
CA ASN A 398 45.67 -20.50 -10.20
C ASN A 398 46.06 -19.00 -10.21
N PRO A 399 47.34 -18.63 -9.95
CA PRO A 399 47.77 -17.23 -9.96
C PRO A 399 47.86 -16.61 -11.36
N PHE A 400 47.89 -17.42 -12.42
CA PHE A 400 47.94 -16.95 -13.81
C PHE A 400 46.53 -16.89 -14.42
N GLY A 401 45.98 -15.68 -14.49
CA GLY A 401 44.69 -15.38 -15.14
C GLY A 401 44.02 -14.14 -14.54
N LYS A 402 43.38 -13.31 -15.38
CA LYS A 402 42.60 -12.15 -14.92
C LYS A 402 41.51 -12.63 -13.94
N ARG A 403 41.48 -12.07 -12.74
CA ARG A 403 40.43 -12.32 -11.74
C ARG A 403 39.31 -11.33 -11.99
N MET A 404 38.08 -11.82 -12.06
CA MET A 404 36.93 -10.94 -12.24
C MET A 404 36.73 -10.06 -11.00
N LYS A 405 36.35 -8.80 -11.24
CA LYS A 405 35.91 -7.83 -10.22
C LYS A 405 34.43 -7.55 -10.40
N VAL A 406 33.68 -7.65 -9.30
CA VAL A 406 32.25 -7.35 -9.24
C VAL A 406 32.04 -6.23 -8.25
N MET A 407 31.23 -5.24 -8.61
CA MET A 407 30.79 -4.21 -7.68
C MET A 407 29.36 -4.52 -7.26
N LEU A 408 29.07 -4.61 -5.97
CA LEU A 408 27.71 -4.47 -5.47
C LEU A 408 27.52 -3.02 -5.02
N ARG A 409 26.47 -2.37 -5.52
CA ARG A 409 26.10 -1.01 -5.13
C ARG A 409 24.65 -1.00 -4.66
N GLY A 410 24.45 -0.79 -3.37
CA GLY A 410 23.13 -0.55 -2.78
C GLY A 410 22.89 0.95 -2.68
N ILE A 411 21.75 1.42 -3.18
CA ILE A 411 21.40 2.84 -3.20
C ILE A 411 20.02 3.00 -2.57
N PHE A 412 19.93 3.81 -1.52
CA PHE A 412 18.66 4.33 -1.05
C PHE A 412 18.26 5.53 -1.91
N LEU A 413 17.10 5.48 -2.54
CA LEU A 413 16.65 6.47 -3.51
C LEU A 413 15.30 7.05 -3.10
N ALA A 414 15.35 8.27 -2.55
CA ALA A 414 14.19 9.07 -2.19
C ALA A 414 14.13 10.35 -3.03
N ASN A 415 12.91 10.86 -3.30
CA ASN A 415 12.72 12.16 -3.96
C ASN A 415 12.94 13.30 -2.98
N ARG A 416 14.21 13.62 -2.72
CA ARG A 416 14.62 14.59 -1.68
C ARG A 416 13.96 15.97 -1.80
N GLU A 417 13.73 16.44 -3.02
CA GLU A 417 13.05 17.71 -3.27
C GLU A 417 11.61 17.72 -2.75
N ASN A 418 10.91 16.58 -2.80
CA ASN A 418 9.55 16.48 -2.26
C ASN A 418 9.56 16.61 -0.73
N TYR A 419 10.47 15.90 -0.06
CA TYR A 419 10.65 16.00 1.39
C TYR A 419 11.07 17.41 1.83
N LYS A 420 11.97 18.05 1.09
CA LYS A 420 12.42 19.43 1.38
C LYS A 420 11.28 20.45 1.29
N LYS A 421 10.43 20.32 0.28
CA LYS A 421 9.32 21.26 0.02
C LYS A 421 8.09 21.00 0.89
N MET A 422 7.76 19.73 1.13
CA MET A 422 6.47 19.32 1.69
C MET A 422 6.57 18.59 3.04
N GLY A 423 7.74 18.10 3.43
CA GLY A 423 7.93 17.24 4.61
C GLY A 423 7.43 15.80 4.44
N PHE A 424 7.05 15.42 3.21
CA PHE A 424 6.61 14.08 2.85
C PHE A 424 6.80 13.84 1.34
N ASP A 425 6.68 12.58 0.92
CA ASP A 425 6.62 12.17 -0.48
C ASP A 425 5.43 11.23 -0.71
N VAL A 426 4.83 11.32 -1.89
CA VAL A 426 3.74 10.45 -2.38
C VAL A 426 4.04 9.87 -3.76
N TYR A 427 5.19 10.20 -4.34
CA TYR A 427 5.54 9.87 -5.71
C TYR A 427 6.46 8.64 -5.70
N PRO A 428 6.03 7.50 -6.26
CA PRO A 428 6.92 6.36 -6.45
C PRO A 428 8.03 6.71 -7.45
N ILE A 429 9.14 5.97 -7.40
CA ILE A 429 10.27 6.21 -8.29
C ILE A 429 9.91 5.80 -9.72
N SER A 430 10.15 6.70 -10.66
CA SER A 430 9.85 6.52 -12.08
C SER A 430 10.97 5.85 -12.86
N LEU A 431 10.64 5.31 -14.03
CA LEU A 431 11.60 4.62 -14.90
C LEU A 431 12.74 5.53 -15.35
N GLY A 432 12.44 6.80 -15.65
CA GLY A 432 13.46 7.79 -16.01
C GLY A 432 14.53 7.95 -14.93
N LYS A 433 14.12 7.96 -13.64
CA LYS A 433 15.06 8.07 -12.52
C LYS A 433 15.90 6.81 -12.36
N ILE A 434 15.32 5.63 -12.59
CA ILE A 434 16.07 4.35 -12.57
C ILE A 434 17.13 4.33 -13.68
N ILE A 435 16.79 4.75 -14.90
CA ILE A 435 17.73 4.82 -16.02
C ILE A 435 18.87 5.80 -15.70
N GLU A 436 18.58 6.98 -15.15
CA GLU A 436 19.59 7.95 -14.72
C GLU A 436 20.57 7.34 -13.72
N VAL A 437 20.07 6.62 -12.70
CA VAL A 437 20.92 5.93 -11.73
C VAL A 437 21.76 4.85 -12.42
N MET A 438 21.17 4.05 -13.31
CA MET A 438 21.87 3.00 -14.04
C MET A 438 23.02 3.52 -14.90
N GLU A 439 22.84 4.67 -15.55
CA GLU A 439 23.91 5.33 -16.30
C GLU A 439 25.02 5.82 -15.38
N ASN A 440 24.67 6.45 -14.25
CA ASN A 440 25.63 7.00 -13.28
C ASN A 440 26.46 5.94 -12.55
N VAL A 441 26.01 4.68 -12.49
CA VAL A 441 26.77 3.60 -11.85
C VAL A 441 27.68 2.85 -12.81
N LYS A 442 27.64 3.10 -14.12
CA LYS A 442 28.51 2.40 -15.07
C LYS A 442 29.98 2.69 -14.77
N ASP A 443 30.74 1.62 -14.56
CA ASP A 443 32.19 1.69 -14.33
C ASP A 443 32.89 0.54 -15.05
N ASP A 444 33.74 0.88 -16.03
CA ASP A 444 34.47 -0.07 -16.85
C ASP A 444 35.61 -0.80 -16.14
N SER A 445 35.98 -0.38 -14.93
CA SER A 445 36.97 -1.07 -14.10
C SER A 445 36.45 -2.37 -13.48
N PHE A 446 35.13 -2.61 -13.51
CA PHE A 446 34.46 -3.81 -13.02
C PHE A 446 33.89 -4.66 -14.15
N ASP A 447 33.97 -5.98 -14.04
CA ASP A 447 33.44 -6.89 -15.07
C ASP A 447 31.90 -6.97 -15.00
N LYS A 448 31.31 -6.82 -13.80
CA LYS A 448 29.85 -6.79 -13.57
C LYS A 448 29.52 -5.87 -12.39
N ILE A 449 28.37 -5.21 -12.46
CA ILE A 449 27.81 -4.37 -11.40
C ILE A 449 26.47 -4.96 -10.99
N VAL A 450 26.30 -5.22 -9.69
CA VAL A 450 25.03 -5.62 -9.09
C VAL A 450 24.46 -4.38 -8.41
N LEU A 451 23.34 -3.89 -8.92
CA LEU A 451 22.72 -2.65 -8.47
C LEU A 451 21.44 -2.98 -7.72
N LEU A 452 21.40 -2.63 -6.44
CA LEU A 452 20.20 -2.67 -5.61
C LEU A 452 19.70 -1.25 -5.39
N ILE A 453 18.51 -0.93 -5.88
CA ILE A 453 17.86 0.36 -5.61
C ILE A 453 16.74 0.13 -4.62
N ALA A 454 16.80 0.81 -3.48
CA ALA A 454 15.80 0.76 -2.44
C ALA A 454 15.00 2.06 -2.42
N SER A 455 13.67 1.97 -2.39
CA SER A 455 12.78 3.15 -2.36
C SER A 455 11.83 3.09 -1.17
N PRO A 456 11.64 4.21 -0.45
CA PRO A 456 10.64 4.30 0.61
C PRO A 456 9.21 4.40 0.07
N THR A 457 9.01 5.02 -1.09
CA THR A 457 7.69 5.19 -1.73
C THR A 457 7.36 4.09 -2.74
N GLY A 458 8.26 3.10 -2.90
CA GLY A 458 8.16 2.07 -3.92
C GLY A 458 8.49 2.59 -5.32
N PHE A 459 7.96 1.89 -6.33
CA PHE A 459 8.26 2.10 -7.74
C PHE A 459 6.97 2.12 -8.56
N GLU A 460 6.99 2.85 -9.68
CA GLU A 460 5.87 2.82 -10.63
C GLU A 460 5.71 1.42 -11.22
N ASP A 461 4.47 1.04 -11.58
CA ASP A 461 4.17 -0.28 -12.15
C ASP A 461 5.00 -0.59 -13.40
N GLU A 462 5.30 0.44 -14.21
CA GLU A 462 6.15 0.32 -15.39
C GLU A 462 7.58 -0.10 -15.02
N VAL A 463 8.11 0.41 -13.91
CA VAL A 463 9.44 0.07 -13.39
C VAL A 463 9.47 -1.38 -12.90
N ILE A 464 8.42 -1.81 -12.18
CA ILE A 464 8.33 -3.21 -11.70
C ILE A 464 8.26 -4.16 -12.90
N LYS A 465 7.45 -3.85 -13.92
CA LYS A 465 7.36 -4.65 -15.15
C LYS A 465 8.67 -4.68 -15.92
N PHE A 466 9.40 -3.56 -15.97
CA PHE A 466 10.72 -3.48 -16.60
C PHE A 466 11.73 -4.47 -15.99
N VAL A 467 11.59 -4.82 -14.71
CA VAL A 467 12.52 -5.74 -14.03
C VAL A 467 11.96 -7.16 -13.89
N ASN A 468 10.66 -7.31 -13.61
CA ASN A 468 10.03 -8.57 -13.21
C ASN A 468 8.66 -8.83 -13.88
N SER A 469 8.51 -8.53 -15.18
CA SER A 469 7.29 -8.83 -15.95
C SER A 469 7.13 -10.33 -16.25
N ASP A 470 5.91 -10.87 -16.31
CA ASP A 470 5.65 -12.25 -16.77
C ASP A 470 6.10 -12.48 -18.23
N ASP A 471 6.14 -11.43 -19.06
CA ASP A 471 6.78 -11.48 -20.37
C ASP A 471 8.29 -11.33 -20.23
N PHE A 472 8.99 -12.46 -20.21
CA PHE A 472 10.45 -12.53 -20.08
C PHE A 472 11.21 -11.64 -21.08
N LYS A 473 10.64 -11.36 -22.27
CA LYS A 473 11.30 -10.51 -23.28
C LYS A 473 11.31 -9.03 -22.90
N MET A 474 10.39 -8.61 -22.04
CA MET A 474 10.31 -7.23 -21.55
C MET A 474 11.20 -6.97 -20.34
N ARG A 475 11.77 -8.01 -19.73
CA ARG A 475 12.65 -7.85 -18.56
C ARG A 475 14.01 -7.29 -18.97
N TYR A 476 14.49 -6.35 -18.18
CA TYR A 476 15.85 -5.85 -18.29
C TYR A 476 16.87 -7.00 -18.14
N LEU A 477 17.79 -7.06 -19.10
CA LEU A 477 18.92 -7.98 -19.07
C LEU A 477 20.14 -7.28 -19.67
N SER A 478 21.22 -7.22 -18.91
CA SER A 478 22.44 -6.56 -19.35
C SER A 478 23.67 -7.37 -18.96
N LYS A 479 24.65 -7.39 -19.88
CA LYS A 479 25.96 -7.98 -19.61
C LYS A 479 26.69 -7.26 -18.48
N LYS A 480 26.43 -5.96 -18.30
CA LYS A 480 27.19 -5.10 -17.37
C LYS A 480 26.51 -4.94 -16.02
N ILE A 481 25.18 -4.73 -16.00
CA ILE A 481 24.44 -4.40 -14.77
C ILE A 481 23.39 -5.47 -14.52
N ALA A 482 23.41 -6.07 -13.32
CA ALA A 482 22.31 -6.85 -12.77
C ALA A 482 21.50 -5.92 -11.84
N LEU A 483 20.22 -5.71 -12.14
CA LEU A 483 19.36 -4.78 -11.41
C LEU A 483 18.41 -5.51 -10.47
N ALA A 484 18.27 -4.99 -9.25
CA ALA A 484 17.26 -5.36 -8.29
C ALA A 484 16.66 -4.11 -7.62
N LEU A 485 15.37 -4.19 -7.31
CA LEU A 485 14.58 -3.12 -6.69
C LEU A 485 14.00 -3.61 -5.37
N LEU A 486 14.18 -2.84 -4.30
CA LEU A 486 13.66 -3.15 -2.98
C LEU A 486 12.65 -2.08 -2.56
N ASP A 487 11.41 -2.49 -2.36
CA ASP A 487 10.41 -1.68 -1.66
C ASP A 487 10.68 -1.83 -0.15
N VAL A 488 11.19 -0.77 0.48
CA VAL A 488 11.71 -0.85 1.86
C VAL A 488 10.59 -1.06 2.88
N GLU A 489 9.40 -0.53 2.60
CA GLU A 489 8.26 -0.62 3.51
C GLU A 489 7.61 -2.00 3.47
N THR A 490 7.44 -2.59 2.28
CA THR A 490 6.87 -3.96 2.15
C THR A 490 7.90 -5.08 2.26
N GLY A 491 9.18 -4.77 2.06
CA GLY A 491 10.26 -5.77 1.97
C GLY A 491 10.30 -6.52 0.64
N ASN A 492 9.48 -6.15 -0.35
CA ASN A 492 9.44 -6.84 -1.64
C ASN A 492 10.69 -6.54 -2.48
N LEU A 493 11.38 -7.60 -2.89
CA LEU A 493 12.55 -7.54 -3.76
C LEU A 493 12.17 -7.97 -5.18
N TYR A 494 12.26 -7.06 -6.14
CA TYR A 494 12.01 -7.32 -7.56
C TYR A 494 13.34 -7.42 -8.32
N TYR A 495 13.57 -8.52 -9.02
CA TYR A 495 14.76 -8.72 -9.84
C TYR A 495 14.45 -9.70 -10.98
N ASN A 496 15.28 -9.71 -12.01
CA ASN A 496 15.15 -10.70 -13.08
C ASN A 496 15.80 -12.02 -12.65
N GLU A 497 14.99 -13.05 -12.39
CA GLU A 497 15.47 -14.38 -11.97
C GLU A 497 16.38 -15.09 -12.99
N VAL A 498 16.37 -14.64 -14.25
CA VAL A 498 17.23 -15.17 -15.31
C VAL A 498 18.64 -14.57 -15.23
N ASP A 499 18.82 -13.40 -14.62
CA ASP A 499 20.17 -12.84 -14.39
C ASP A 499 20.84 -13.58 -13.23
N GLU A 500 21.87 -14.36 -13.58
CA GLU A 500 22.67 -15.17 -12.65
C GLU A 500 23.25 -14.38 -11.47
N TYR A 501 23.62 -13.11 -11.67
CA TYR A 501 24.15 -12.26 -10.61
C TYR A 501 23.03 -11.72 -9.73
N ALA A 502 21.93 -11.24 -10.32
CA ALA A 502 20.79 -10.77 -9.54
C ALA A 502 20.26 -11.90 -8.63
N LYS A 503 20.12 -13.11 -9.18
CA LYS A 503 19.70 -14.31 -8.44
C LYS A 503 20.69 -14.71 -7.35
N ALA A 504 21.99 -14.71 -7.62
CA ALA A 504 23.00 -15.09 -6.63
C ALA A 504 23.10 -14.09 -5.46
N PHE A 505 22.86 -12.80 -5.73
CA PHE A 505 22.88 -11.75 -4.71
C PHE A 505 21.53 -11.52 -4.03
N ALA A 506 20.42 -12.06 -4.55
CA ALA A 506 19.08 -11.86 -3.99
C ALA A 506 18.96 -12.18 -2.48
N PRO A 507 19.55 -13.28 -1.94
CA PRO A 507 19.52 -13.54 -0.49
C PRO A 507 20.21 -12.45 0.35
N LEU A 508 21.21 -11.78 -0.22
CA LEU A 508 21.85 -10.63 0.42
C LEU A 508 20.95 -9.40 0.30
N MET A 509 20.41 -9.14 -0.89
CA MET A 509 19.62 -7.95 -1.22
C MET A 509 18.21 -7.92 -0.59
N SER A 510 17.67 -9.06 -0.13
CA SER A 510 16.40 -9.11 0.60
C SER A 510 16.48 -8.49 2.01
N LEU A 511 17.69 -8.22 2.51
CA LEU A 511 17.98 -7.62 3.83
C LEU A 511 17.45 -8.37 5.07
N GLU A 512 16.73 -9.47 4.88
CA GLU A 512 16.23 -10.33 5.95
C GLU A 512 17.29 -11.33 6.45
N PHE A 513 17.58 -11.36 7.75
CA PHE A 513 18.62 -12.23 8.31
C PHE A 513 18.15 -13.65 8.54
N ASP A 514 19.06 -14.62 8.42
CA ASP A 514 18.77 -16.03 8.72
C ASP A 514 18.22 -16.21 10.13
N LYS A 515 18.69 -15.45 11.13
CA LYS A 515 18.13 -15.50 12.49
C LYS A 515 16.67 -15.05 12.54
N GLU A 516 16.30 -14.04 11.76
CA GLU A 516 14.91 -13.53 11.71
C GLU A 516 14.01 -14.53 10.99
N LYS A 517 14.50 -15.11 9.90
CA LYS A 517 13.87 -16.25 9.23
C LYS A 517 13.71 -17.44 10.16
N ILE A 518 14.75 -17.78 10.91
CA ILE A 518 14.73 -18.84 11.92
C ILE A 518 13.68 -18.53 12.96
N GLU A 519 13.69 -17.37 13.61
CA GLU A 519 12.73 -17.03 14.65
C GLU A 519 11.30 -16.95 14.12
N ARG A 520 11.09 -16.43 12.90
CA ARG A 520 9.78 -16.50 12.23
C ARG A 520 9.35 -17.95 12.01
N LEU A 521 10.24 -18.79 11.52
CA LEU A 521 9.96 -20.21 11.31
C LEU A 521 9.79 -20.97 12.63
N LYS A 522 10.51 -20.61 13.69
CA LYS A 522 10.33 -21.19 15.03
C LYS A 522 8.98 -20.82 15.59
N LYS A 523 8.59 -19.55 15.48
CA LYS A 523 7.25 -19.08 15.86
C LYS A 523 6.17 -19.81 15.06
N TYR A 524 6.34 -19.90 13.74
CA TYR A 524 5.46 -20.69 12.88
C TYR A 524 5.41 -22.16 13.31
N ILE A 525 6.56 -22.81 13.52
CA ILE A 525 6.63 -24.21 13.97
C ILE A 525 5.99 -24.36 15.35
N ASP A 526 6.25 -23.49 16.32
CA ASP A 526 5.66 -23.58 17.67
C ASP A 526 4.14 -23.41 17.63
N GLU A 527 3.63 -22.48 16.82
CA GLU A 527 2.20 -22.26 16.61
C GLU A 527 1.54 -23.43 15.87
N ASN A 528 2.27 -24.09 14.94
CA ASN A 528 1.69 -25.06 14.02
C ASN A 528 2.02 -26.54 14.32
N ILE A 529 3.16 -26.87 14.94
CA ILE A 529 3.61 -28.27 15.13
C ILE A 529 2.74 -29.00 16.16
N PHE A 530 2.21 -28.29 17.15
CA PHE A 530 1.27 -28.86 18.13
C PHE A 530 -0.07 -29.23 17.47
N ILE A 531 -0.49 -28.46 16.47
CA ILE A 531 -1.75 -28.59 15.75
C ILE A 531 -1.61 -29.61 14.61
N LYS A 532 -0.63 -29.41 13.72
CA LYS A 532 -0.38 -30.22 12.52
C LYS A 532 0.32 -31.56 12.80
N LYS A 533 0.88 -31.75 14.00
CA LYS A 533 1.70 -32.91 14.44
C LYS A 533 3.01 -33.11 13.66
N TYR A 534 3.13 -32.55 12.46
CA TYR A 534 4.38 -32.43 11.72
C TYR A 534 4.36 -31.16 10.87
N ILE A 535 5.54 -30.67 10.50
CA ILE A 535 5.73 -29.58 9.53
C ILE A 535 6.56 -30.11 8.37
N THR A 536 6.10 -29.87 7.15
CA THR A 536 6.84 -30.29 5.96
C THR A 536 7.97 -29.32 5.64
N LEU A 537 9.03 -29.83 5.00
CA LEU A 537 10.12 -28.96 4.54
C LEU A 537 9.62 -27.92 3.52
N GLU A 538 8.63 -28.25 2.69
CA GLU A 538 8.07 -27.33 1.69
C GLU A 538 7.29 -26.17 2.34
N GLU A 539 6.47 -26.43 3.35
CA GLU A 539 5.83 -25.38 4.15
C GLU A 539 6.88 -24.48 4.83
N ALA A 540 7.89 -25.08 5.44
CA ALA A 540 8.96 -24.34 6.08
C ALA A 540 9.75 -23.48 5.07
N ILE A 541 9.95 -23.96 3.83
CA ILE A 541 10.54 -23.18 2.73
C ILE A 541 9.63 -22.03 2.32
N ASN A 542 8.32 -22.25 2.20
CA ASN A 542 7.40 -21.18 1.81
C ASN A 542 7.37 -20.03 2.84
N GLU A 543 7.55 -20.34 4.12
CA GLU A 543 7.58 -19.35 5.19
C GLU A 543 8.87 -18.50 5.22
N VAL A 544 10.02 -19.07 4.85
CA VAL A 544 11.33 -18.38 4.96
C VAL A 544 12.08 -18.16 3.65
N GLY A 545 11.55 -18.70 2.55
CA GLY A 545 12.17 -18.69 1.23
C GLY A 545 13.54 -19.39 1.16
N ASP A 546 13.92 -20.20 2.17
CA ASP A 546 15.25 -20.83 2.24
C ASP A 546 15.21 -22.25 2.85
N GLU A 547 15.50 -23.24 2.02
CA GLU A 547 15.54 -24.67 2.40
C GLU A 547 16.62 -24.99 3.45
N ARG A 548 17.78 -24.31 3.42
CA ARG A 548 18.86 -24.58 4.37
C ARG A 548 18.48 -24.10 5.75
N VAL A 549 17.86 -22.92 5.84
CA VAL A 549 17.31 -22.37 7.08
C VAL A 549 16.23 -23.31 7.61
N ALA A 550 15.30 -23.74 6.75
CA ALA A 550 14.25 -24.68 7.13
C ALA A 550 14.79 -25.99 7.73
N LYS A 551 15.75 -26.64 7.04
CA LYS A 551 16.40 -27.86 7.55
C LYS A 551 17.14 -27.62 8.86
N LYS A 552 17.83 -26.48 9.00
CA LYS A 552 18.56 -26.13 10.22
C LYS A 552 17.61 -26.04 11.42
N VAL A 553 16.47 -25.35 11.26
CA VAL A 553 15.47 -25.25 12.34
C VAL A 553 14.90 -26.62 12.70
N PHE A 554 14.66 -27.48 11.71
CA PHE A 554 14.19 -28.85 11.96
C PHE A 554 15.18 -29.65 12.82
N TYR A 555 16.47 -29.60 12.50
CA TYR A 555 17.50 -30.25 13.32
C TYR A 555 17.67 -29.61 14.70
N GLU A 556 17.48 -28.30 14.86
CA GLU A 556 17.48 -27.64 16.16
C GLU A 556 16.32 -28.15 17.06
N TYR A 557 15.14 -28.36 16.48
CA TYR A 557 14.00 -28.93 17.22
C TYR A 557 14.22 -30.39 17.61
N GLU A 558 14.88 -31.17 16.76
CA GLU A 558 15.26 -32.55 17.08
C GLU A 558 16.32 -32.62 18.18
N ALA A 559 17.37 -31.80 18.09
CA ALA A 559 18.44 -31.74 19.09
C ALA A 559 17.95 -31.23 20.46
N SER A 560 16.97 -30.32 20.48
CA SER A 560 16.35 -29.81 21.71
C SER A 560 15.25 -30.72 22.28
N GLY A 561 14.96 -31.87 21.63
CA GLY A 561 13.92 -32.79 22.05
C GLY A 561 12.49 -32.25 21.89
N LYS A 562 12.32 -31.12 21.18
CA LYS A 562 11.00 -30.52 20.87
C LYS A 562 10.33 -31.14 19.65
N GLY A 563 11.08 -31.88 18.84
CA GLY A 563 10.56 -32.62 17.68
C GLY A 563 11.45 -33.79 17.28
N LYS A 564 11.11 -34.46 16.19
CA LYS A 564 11.91 -35.54 15.59
C LYS A 564 11.90 -35.41 14.08
N THR A 565 13.05 -35.42 13.41
CA THR A 565 13.07 -35.33 11.95
C THR A 565 12.92 -36.71 11.32
N LYS A 566 12.15 -36.81 10.22
CA LYS A 566 12.00 -38.07 9.48
C LYS A 566 11.73 -37.82 8.02
N TYR A 567 12.14 -38.76 7.17
CA TYR A 567 11.80 -38.75 5.75
C TYR A 567 10.66 -39.73 5.47
N TYR A 568 9.60 -39.25 4.82
CA TYR A 568 8.47 -40.08 4.39
C TYR A 568 8.36 -40.11 2.87
N LYS A 569 8.25 -41.31 2.31
CA LYS A 569 8.10 -41.51 0.86
C LYS A 569 6.78 -40.88 0.39
N GLY A 570 6.85 -39.89 -0.50
CA GLY A 570 5.70 -39.15 -1.04
C GLY A 570 5.38 -37.81 -0.35
N ILE A 571 5.92 -37.57 0.86
CA ILE A 571 5.73 -36.31 1.62
C ILE A 571 7.06 -35.55 1.75
N GLY A 572 8.18 -36.26 1.73
CA GLY A 572 9.52 -35.66 1.83
C GLY A 572 10.02 -35.59 3.27
N PHE A 573 10.92 -34.63 3.52
CA PHE A 573 11.54 -34.42 4.84
C PHE A 573 10.60 -33.60 5.73
N VAL A 574 10.36 -34.08 6.95
CA VAL A 574 9.41 -33.46 7.89
C VAL A 574 9.99 -33.37 9.31
N LEU A 575 9.51 -32.41 10.07
CA LEU A 575 9.70 -32.32 11.52
C LEU A 575 8.43 -32.79 12.22
N LEU A 576 8.50 -33.88 12.99
CA LEU A 576 7.41 -34.43 13.78
C LEU A 576 7.42 -33.82 15.18
N LYS A 577 6.25 -33.65 15.78
CA LYS A 577 6.09 -33.39 17.21
C LYS A 577 6.70 -34.54 18.02
N ASN A 578 7.48 -34.21 19.06
CA ASN A 578 7.94 -35.22 20.02
C ASN A 578 6.80 -35.58 20.98
N ASN A 579 6.64 -36.86 21.31
CA ASN A 579 5.56 -37.34 22.19
C ASN A 579 5.73 -36.87 23.63
#